data_AF-A0A9D1MMC2-F1
#
_entry.id   AF-A0A9D1MMC2-F1
#
_cell.length_a   1.000
_cell.length_b   1.000
_cell.length_c   1.000
_cell.angle_alpha   90.00
_cell.angle_beta   90.00
_cell.angle_gamma   90.00
#
_symmetry.space_group_name_H-M   'P 1'
#
loop_
_entity.id
_entity.type
_entity.pdbx_description
1 polymer ?
#
loop_
_entity_poly.entity_id
_entity_poly.type
_entity_poly.pdbx_seq_one_letter_code
_entity_poly.pdbx_strand_id
1 'polypeptide(L)' 'MEYAQSIGNTIVIVTADHETGGLQYNDESAAELSDDMYTRDSHSSANVPYFVFGEVDFEFTEVMDNTWLSRLARAVLTA' A
#
# COMPACT_ATOMS: atom_id res chain seq x y z
N MET A 1 10.94 3.23 -10.52
CA MET A 1 10.86 1.87 -11.08
C MET A 1 12.07 1.49 -11.92
N GLU A 2 12.70 2.43 -12.63
CA GLU A 2 13.86 2.20 -13.51
C GLU A 2 15.00 1.39 -12.86
N TYR A 3 15.33 1.69 -11.59
CA TYR A 3 16.36 0.95 -10.86
C TYR A 3 15.99 -0.52 -10.65
N ALA A 4 14.79 -0.83 -10.17
CA ALA A 4 14.37 -2.20 -9.95
C ALA A 4 14.30 -2.99 -11.28
N GLN A 5 13.89 -2.31 -12.36
CA GLN A 5 13.88 -2.87 -13.71
C GLN A 5 15.28 -3.20 -14.22
N SER A 6 16.29 -2.37 -13.95
CA SER A 6 17.65 -2.59 -14.43
C SER A 6 18.37 -3.75 -13.74
N ILE A 7 17.98 -4.08 -12.49
CA ILE A 7 18.51 -5.22 -11.75
C ILE A 7 17.83 -6.53 -12.16
N GLY A 8 16.54 -6.51 -12.50
CA GLY A 8 15.79 -7.67 -12.99
C GLY A 8 15.46 -8.74 -11.93
N ASN A 9 16.04 -8.64 -10.72
CA ASN A 9 15.74 -9.50 -9.58
C ASN A 9 15.41 -8.63 -8.34
N THR A 10 14.44 -7.75 -8.48
CA THR A 10 14.04 -6.82 -7.41
C THR A 10 12.53 -6.68 -7.41
N ILE A 11 11.94 -6.91 -6.24
CA ILE A 11 10.53 -6.69 -5.98
C ILE A 11 10.38 -5.34 -5.27
N VAL A 12 9.45 -4.51 -5.74
CA VAL A 12 9.08 -3.24 -5.10
C VAL A 12 7.65 -3.36 -4.61
N ILE A 13 7.44 -3.04 -3.34
CA ILE A 13 6.13 -3.04 -2.71
C ILE A 13 5.88 -1.65 -2.15
N VAL A 14 4.71 -1.09 -2.42
CA VAL A 14 4.26 0.19 -1.88
C VAL A 14 2.92 -0.04 -1.19
N THR A 15 2.84 0.32 0.10
CA THR A 15 1.62 0.24 0.90
C THR A 15 1.74 1.18 2.11
N ALA A 16 0.73 1.19 2.97
CA ALA A 16 0.72 1.90 4.25
C ALA A 16 0.53 0.91 5.40
N ASP A 17 0.82 1.34 6.63
CA ASP A 17 0.53 0.58 7.84
C ASP A 17 -0.95 0.70 8.25
N HIS A 18 -1.56 1.87 8.06
CA HIS A 18 -2.99 2.11 8.28
C HIS A 18 -3.49 3.38 7.58
N GLU A 19 -4.82 3.53 7.54
CA GLU A 19 -5.48 4.81 7.20
C GLU A 19 -5.55 5.71 8.45
N THR A 20 -5.51 7.03 8.26
CA THR A 20 -5.62 8.02 9.34
C THR A 20 -6.48 9.20 8.95
N GLY A 21 -7.33 9.62 9.88
CA GLY A 21 -8.12 10.84 9.75
C GLY A 21 -9.49 10.65 9.10
N GLY A 22 -9.74 9.49 8.49
CA GLY A 22 -10.99 9.19 7.80
C GLY A 22 -11.24 10.20 6.68
N LEU A 23 -10.23 10.46 5.86
CA LEU A 23 -10.26 11.44 4.78
C LEU A 23 -11.35 11.07 3.77
N GLN A 24 -12.26 11.99 3.52
CA GLN A 24 -13.25 11.89 2.44
C GLN A 24 -12.81 12.77 1.28
N TYR A 25 -12.19 12.16 0.27
CA TYR A 25 -11.77 12.83 -0.96
C TYR A 25 -12.55 12.26 -2.15
N ASN A 26 -13.21 13.13 -2.90
CA ASN A 26 -14.01 12.85 -4.09
C ASN A 26 -13.58 13.75 -5.27
N ASP A 27 -12.28 13.86 -5.49
CA ASP A 27 -11.68 14.68 -6.56
C ASP A 27 -11.87 16.19 -6.37
N GLU A 28 -11.85 16.66 -5.12
CA GLU A 28 -11.87 18.09 -4.78
C GLU A 28 -10.65 18.82 -5.37
N SER A 29 -10.89 20.00 -5.93
CA SER A 29 -9.81 20.89 -6.38
C SER A 29 -9.02 21.47 -5.18
N ALA A 30 -7.84 22.01 -5.46
CA ALA A 30 -7.00 22.62 -4.43
C ALA A 30 -7.71 23.75 -3.62
N ALA A 31 -8.70 24.41 -4.22
CA ALA A 31 -9.49 25.45 -3.55
C ALA A 31 -10.62 24.89 -2.68
N GLU A 32 -11.00 23.63 -2.88
CA GLU A 32 -12.06 22.91 -2.15
C GLU A 32 -11.48 22.07 -0.99
N LEU A 33 -10.16 21.86 -0.95
CA LEU A 33 -9.50 21.16 0.15
C LEU A 33 -9.70 21.90 1.48
N SER A 34 -10.18 21.17 2.50
CA SER A 34 -10.47 21.69 3.84
C SER A 34 -10.25 20.61 4.91
N ASP A 35 -9.96 21.03 6.14
CA ASP A 35 -9.84 20.14 7.30
C ASP A 35 -11.17 19.44 7.64
N ASP A 36 -12.31 20.00 7.21
CA ASP A 36 -13.64 19.39 7.38
C ASP A 36 -13.80 18.06 6.61
N MET A 37 -12.88 17.75 5.69
CA MET A 37 -12.85 16.48 4.96
C MET A 37 -12.37 15.31 5.82
N TYR A 38 -11.77 15.59 6.98
CA TYR A 38 -11.38 14.58 7.95
C TYR A 38 -12.52 14.36 8.95
N THR A 39 -12.80 13.09 9.24
CA THR A 39 -13.86 12.72 10.19
C THR A 39 -13.33 12.35 11.57
N ARG A 40 -12.01 12.21 11.70
CA ARG A 40 -11.32 11.75 12.92
C ARG A 40 -9.93 12.37 13.00
N ASP A 41 -9.31 12.30 14.17
CA ASP A 41 -7.94 12.73 14.46
C ASP A 41 -6.98 11.55 14.67
N SER A 42 -7.45 10.32 14.41
CA SER A 42 -6.81 9.07 14.77
C SER A 42 -6.88 8.05 13.63
N HIS A 43 -6.24 6.90 13.83
CA HIS A 43 -6.24 5.81 12.86
C HIS A 43 -7.66 5.25 12.66
N SER A 44 -7.91 4.68 11.48
CA SER A 44 -9.11 3.88 11.24
C SER A 44 -8.78 2.44 10.87
N SER A 45 -9.82 1.61 10.76
CA SER A 45 -9.72 0.22 10.31
C SER A 45 -9.98 0.06 8.81
N ALA A 46 -9.97 1.15 8.04
CA ALA A 46 -10.12 1.07 6.59
C ALA A 46 -8.93 0.33 5.98
N ASN A 47 -9.21 -0.49 4.95
CA ASN A 47 -8.15 -1.14 4.19
C ASN A 47 -7.32 -0.09 3.45
N VAL A 48 -6.00 -0.30 3.41
CA VAL A 48 -5.08 0.51 2.60
C VAL A 48 -4.65 -0.27 1.35
N PRO A 49 -4.43 0.40 0.22
CA PRO A 49 -3.98 -0.28 -0.99
C PRO A 49 -2.55 -0.80 -0.82
N TYR A 50 -2.22 -1.82 -1.58
CA TYR A 50 -0.85 -2.22 -1.82
C TYR A 50 -0.61 -2.37 -3.32
N PHE A 51 0.62 -2.08 -3.74
CA PHE A 51 1.07 -2.19 -5.12
C PHE A 51 2.33 -3.03 -5.13
N VAL A 52 2.42 -3.97 -6.07
CA VAL A 52 3.56 -4.87 -6.24
C VAL A 52 4.11 -4.72 -7.64
N PHE A 53 5.42 -4.61 -7.75
CA PHE A 53 6.15 -4.64 -9.00
C PHE A 53 7.31 -5.64 -8.88
N GLY A 54 7.54 -6.39 -9.96
CA GLY A 54 8.56 -7.43 -10.04
C GLY A 54 7.94 -8.81 -10.23
N GLU A 55 8.75 -9.76 -10.67
CA GLU A 55 8.31 -11.15 -10.80
C GLU A 55 8.34 -11.84 -9.44
N VAL A 56 7.21 -12.44 -9.06
CA VAL A 56 7.13 -13.22 -7.83
C VAL A 56 6.04 -14.27 -7.92
N ASP A 57 6.37 -15.48 -7.48
CA ASP A 57 5.42 -16.58 -7.32
C ASP A 57 4.83 -16.53 -5.90
N PHE A 58 3.82 -15.69 -5.73
CA PHE A 58 3.09 -15.52 -4.47
C PHE A 58 1.61 -15.26 -4.76
N GLU A 59 0.73 -15.89 -3.98
CA GLU A 59 -0.71 -15.75 -4.16
C GLU A 59 -1.18 -14.41 -3.55
N PHE A 60 -1.79 -13.57 -4.40
CA PHE A 60 -2.41 -12.31 -3.98
C PHE A 60 -3.93 -12.41 -4.16
N THR A 61 -4.66 -11.92 -3.17
CA THR A 61 -6.13 -11.78 -3.21
C THR A 61 -6.52 -10.30 -3.21
N GLU A 62 -7.81 -9.99 -3.38
CA GLU A 62 -8.29 -8.60 -3.36
C GLU A 62 -8.03 -7.90 -2.02
N VAL A 63 -8.15 -8.62 -0.91
CA VAL A 63 -7.85 -8.16 0.45
C VAL A 63 -6.92 -9.16 1.13
N MET A 64 -5.86 -8.66 1.75
CA MET A 64 -4.84 -9.47 2.41
C MET A 64 -4.63 -8.98 3.85
N ASP A 65 -4.43 -9.90 4.79
CA ASP A 65 -3.95 -9.57 6.15
C ASP A 65 -2.49 -9.13 6.12
N ASN A 66 -2.16 -7.99 6.73
CA ASN A 66 -0.85 -7.32 6.60
C ASN A 66 0.36 -8.22 6.94
N THR A 67 0.18 -9.33 7.67
CA THR A 67 1.26 -10.30 7.92
C THR A 67 1.76 -10.99 6.64
N TRP A 68 1.03 -10.90 5.53
CA TRP A 68 1.46 -11.40 4.22
C TRP A 68 2.81 -10.84 3.79
N LEU A 69 3.10 -9.57 4.11
CA LEU A 69 4.36 -8.93 3.73
C LEU A 69 5.57 -9.67 4.30
N SER A 70 5.47 -10.11 5.56
CA SER A 70 6.51 -10.91 6.21
C SER A 70 6.66 -12.31 5.61
N ARG A 71 5.55 -12.91 5.13
CA ARG A 71 5.56 -14.23 4.49
C ARG A 71 6.20 -14.14 3.11
N LEU A 72 5.84 -13.11 2.34
CA LEU A 72 6.44 -12.82 1.04
C LEU A 72 7.94 -12.58 1.18
N ALA A 73 8.35 -11.65 2.06
CA ALA A 73 9.76 -11.30 2.24
C ALA A 73 10.60 -12.53 2.59
N ARG A 74 10.08 -13.44 3.43
CA ARG A 74 10.74 -14.71 3.71
C ARG A 74 10.81 -15.60 2.47
N ALA A 75 9.69 -15.81 1.78
CA ALA A 75 9.64 -16.68 0.61
C ALA A 75 10.64 -16.29 -0.50
N VAL A 76 10.84 -14.98 -0.72
CA VAL A 76 11.67 -14.48 -1.83
C VAL A 76 13.14 -14.24 -1.47
N LEU A 77 13.45 -14.01 -0.18
CA LEU A 77 14.82 -13.72 0.26
C LEU A 77 15.56 -14.94 0.83
N THR A 78 14.86 -16.04 1.09
CA THR A 78 15.49 -17.29 1.57
C THR A 78 15.60 -18.37 0.49
N ALA A 79 15.26 -18.03 -0.76
CA ALA A 79 15.38 -18.92 -1.92
C ALA A 79 16.81 -18.96 -2.47
#